data_AF-A0A4U8WQQ3-F1
#
_entry.id   AF-A0A4U8WQQ3-F1
#
_cell.length_a   1.000
_cell.length_b   1.000
_cell.length_c   1.000
_cell.angle_alpha   90.00
_cell.angle_beta   90.00
_cell.angle_gamma   90.00
#
_symmetry.space_group_name_H-M   'P 1'
#
loop_
_entity.id
_entity.type
_entity.pdbx_description
1 polymer ?
#
loop_
_entity_poly.entity_id
_entity_poly.type
_entity_poly.pdbx_seq_one_letter_code
_entity_poly.pdbx_strand_id
1 'polypeptide(L)'
;MMSALFAGIISFAQVGINTAAPQSTLDVNGDITLRNELRVGGTKTTNGNPGTNNQILVSQGDNVTPQWKTSKLGFFEQDEYRITESNATADETGINFSNTSTGDGIATSPFGESITSSSPVWSQIPGLASSFTIKNTLNRTNFLFQTGLEMSNVGTTTGAFVRFACGIFIDDQLRAIRADQINAINNKGAKNQSIFTLSYTVNNLSAGPHTVKVACRRIASSATGYHFAIGRTTTDGTQTVNNFMLRSILKFDVSEQVKIIY
;
A
#
# COMPACT_ATOMS: atom_id res chain seq x y z
N MET A 1 10.68 -85.66 28.17
CA MET A 1 9.80 -84.48 28.19
C MET A 1 10.23 -83.65 29.39
N MET A 2 10.55 -82.36 29.35
CA MET A 2 10.11 -81.26 28.50
C MET A 2 11.27 -80.24 28.47
N SER A 3 11.72 -79.81 27.29
CA SER A 3 12.67 -78.70 27.19
C SER A 3 11.88 -77.40 27.27
N ALA A 4 12.11 -76.59 28.30
CA ALA A 4 11.46 -75.29 28.45
C ALA A 4 12.23 -74.24 27.64
N LEU A 5 11.64 -73.80 26.53
CA LEU A 5 12.14 -72.70 25.72
C LEU A 5 11.74 -71.38 26.39
N PHE A 6 12.70 -70.65 26.96
CA PHE A 6 12.49 -69.29 27.45
C PHE A 6 12.40 -68.34 26.24
N ALA A 7 11.19 -67.95 25.86
CA ALA A 7 10.97 -66.89 24.89
C ALA A 7 11.21 -65.54 25.57
N GLY A 8 12.34 -64.90 25.28
CA GLY A 8 12.64 -63.54 25.73
C GLY A 8 11.67 -62.54 25.07
N ILE A 9 10.87 -61.87 25.89
CA ILE A 9 9.94 -60.83 25.43
C ILE A 9 10.78 -59.59 25.09
N ILE A 10 10.88 -59.26 23.81
CA ILE A 10 11.50 -58.02 23.34
C ILE A 10 10.47 -56.91 23.56
N SER A 11 10.59 -56.18 24.67
CA SER A 11 9.75 -54.98 24.90
C SER A 11 10.37 -53.79 24.16
N PHE A 12 9.59 -53.15 23.30
CA PHE A 12 10.00 -51.91 22.64
C PHE A 12 10.10 -50.79 23.69
N ALA A 13 11.21 -50.05 23.70
CA ALA A 13 11.51 -48.99 24.67
C ALA A 13 10.78 -47.65 24.34
N GLN A 14 9.49 -47.71 24.02
CA GLN A 14 8.66 -46.53 23.79
C GLN A 14 8.04 -46.07 25.11
N VAL A 15 8.01 -44.76 25.33
CA VAL A 15 7.40 -44.14 26.52
C VAL A 15 6.08 -43.51 26.11
N GLY A 16 4.98 -44.13 26.52
CA GLY A 16 3.64 -43.55 26.43
C GLY A 16 3.22 -42.91 27.74
N ILE A 17 2.81 -41.64 27.71
CA ILE A 17 2.13 -40.97 28.84
C ILE A 17 0.65 -40.83 28.47
N ASN A 18 -0.22 -41.50 29.23
CA ASN A 18 -1.67 -41.55 28.99
C ASN A 18 -2.07 -42.11 27.60
N THR A 19 -1.24 -42.99 27.04
CA THR A 19 -1.52 -43.73 25.80
C THR A 19 -0.93 -45.14 25.88
N ALA A 20 -1.77 -46.16 25.59
CA ALA A 20 -1.37 -47.56 25.61
C ALA A 20 -0.73 -48.03 24.29
N ALA A 21 -0.84 -47.22 23.23
CA ALA A 21 -0.30 -47.51 21.90
C ALA A 21 0.45 -46.29 21.34
N PRO A 22 1.65 -45.97 21.88
CA PRO A 22 2.45 -44.84 21.45
C PRO A 22 2.72 -44.85 19.94
N GLN A 23 2.54 -43.70 19.27
CA GLN A 23 2.85 -43.53 17.84
C GLN A 23 4.27 -42.98 17.60
N SER A 24 5.00 -42.67 18.67
CA SER A 24 6.38 -42.21 18.62
C SER A 24 7.16 -42.71 19.84
N THR A 25 8.48 -42.50 19.88
CA THR A 25 9.33 -42.95 20.99
C THR A 25 8.92 -42.32 22.32
N LEU A 26 8.47 -41.07 22.31
CA LEU A 26 7.83 -40.39 23.43
C LEU A 26 6.51 -39.81 22.96
N ASP A 27 5.42 -40.41 23.40
CA ASP A 27 4.06 -40.00 23.03
C ASP A 27 3.29 -39.56 24.28
N VAL A 28 2.85 -38.32 24.29
CA VAL A 28 2.15 -37.72 25.44
C VAL A 28 0.75 -37.32 24.98
N ASN A 29 -0.25 -38.01 25.51
CA ASN A 29 -1.66 -37.69 25.29
C ASN A 29 -2.19 -36.85 26.46
N GLY A 30 -1.76 -35.59 26.51
CA GLY A 30 -2.10 -34.62 27.55
C GLY A 30 -1.24 -33.37 27.47
N ASP A 31 -1.30 -32.53 28.50
CA ASP A 31 -0.58 -31.26 28.55
C ASP A 31 0.91 -31.46 28.87
N ILE A 32 1.77 -30.70 28.20
CA ILE A 32 3.21 -30.61 28.49
C ILE A 32 3.51 -29.21 29.01
N THR A 33 4.05 -29.12 30.24
CA THR A 33 4.59 -27.86 30.79
C THR A 33 6.11 -27.95 30.85
N LEU A 34 6.79 -27.04 30.14
CA LEU A 34 8.25 -26.90 30.18
C LEU A 34 8.62 -25.71 31.07
N ARG A 35 9.47 -25.93 32.08
CA ARG A 35 9.86 -24.86 33.02
C ARG A 35 11.07 -24.03 32.57
N ASN A 36 11.91 -24.57 31.69
CA ASN A 36 13.15 -23.92 31.26
C ASN A 36 13.12 -23.59 29.77
N GLU A 37 13.25 -24.61 28.90
CA GLU A 37 13.33 -24.40 27.45
C GLU A 37 13.01 -25.67 26.66
N LEU A 38 12.72 -25.50 25.36
CA LEU A 38 12.62 -26.57 24.37
C LEU A 38 13.80 -26.48 23.41
N ARG A 39 14.62 -27.53 23.32
CA ARG A 39 15.77 -27.61 22.40
C ARG A 39 15.44 -28.54 21.22
N VAL A 40 15.74 -28.09 20.01
CA VAL A 40 15.54 -28.88 18.77
C VAL A 40 16.85 -29.01 17.98
N GLY A 41 16.97 -30.02 17.12
CA GLY A 41 18.17 -30.22 16.29
C GLY A 41 19.37 -30.86 17.01
N GLY A 42 19.17 -31.37 18.22
CA GLY A 42 20.21 -32.07 18.98
C GLY A 42 20.42 -33.51 18.53
N THR A 43 21.47 -34.14 19.06
CA THR A 43 21.74 -35.58 18.92
C THR A 43 21.75 -36.23 20.31
N LYS A 44 22.00 -37.54 20.37
CA LYS A 44 22.14 -38.26 21.64
C LYS A 44 23.25 -37.71 22.56
N THR A 45 24.27 -37.06 21.98
CA THR A 45 25.45 -36.58 22.71
C THR A 45 25.65 -35.07 22.61
N THR A 46 24.81 -34.37 21.84
CA THR A 46 24.91 -32.91 21.62
C THR A 46 23.57 -32.25 21.86
N ASN A 47 23.56 -31.24 22.73
CA ASN A 47 22.35 -30.46 23.02
C ASN A 47 21.84 -29.76 21.75
N GLY A 48 20.51 -29.70 21.60
CA GLY A 48 19.88 -28.91 20.55
C GLY A 48 19.91 -27.41 20.81
N ASN A 49 19.43 -26.65 19.83
CA ASN A 49 19.31 -25.21 19.88
C ASN A 49 18.03 -24.81 20.65
N PRO A 50 18.13 -24.00 21.73
CA PRO A 50 16.97 -23.55 22.50
C PRO A 50 16.20 -22.38 21.87
N GLY A 51 16.72 -21.83 20.77
CA GLY A 51 16.21 -20.61 20.17
C GLY A 51 16.69 -19.37 20.92
N THR A 52 16.27 -18.21 20.42
CA THR A 52 16.49 -16.89 21.01
C THR A 52 15.19 -16.11 20.98
N ASN A 53 15.14 -14.97 21.67
CA ASN A 53 13.96 -14.10 21.66
C ASN A 53 13.51 -13.78 20.23
N ASN A 54 12.20 -13.69 20.03
CA ASN A 54 11.57 -13.35 18.75
C ASN A 54 11.78 -14.38 17.62
N GLN A 55 12.07 -15.63 17.98
CA GLN A 55 12.06 -16.75 17.03
C GLN A 55 10.79 -17.59 17.16
N ILE A 56 10.36 -18.13 16.03
CA ILE A 56 9.26 -19.11 15.95
C ILE A 56 9.83 -20.46 15.56
N LEU A 57 9.24 -21.55 16.09
CA LEU A 57 9.60 -22.91 15.70
C LEU A 57 8.91 -23.25 14.39
N VAL A 58 9.68 -23.60 13.36
CA VAL A 58 9.16 -23.85 12.01
C VAL A 58 9.48 -25.28 11.59
N SER A 59 8.44 -26.04 11.21
CA SER A 59 8.60 -27.32 10.53
C SER A 59 9.37 -27.13 9.22
N GLN A 60 10.32 -28.01 8.94
CA GLN A 60 11.12 -27.99 7.70
C GLN A 60 10.65 -29.04 6.68
N GLY A 61 9.49 -29.65 6.90
CA GLY A 61 8.99 -30.77 6.12
C GLY A 61 9.36 -32.13 6.73
N ASP A 62 8.90 -33.19 6.08
CA ASP A 62 9.02 -34.55 6.60
C ASP A 62 10.48 -34.95 6.79
N ASN A 63 10.76 -35.61 7.91
CA ASN A 63 12.10 -36.10 8.27
C ASN A 63 13.19 -35.03 8.41
N VAL A 64 12.83 -33.74 8.44
CA VAL A 64 13.78 -32.65 8.72
C VAL A 64 13.50 -32.07 10.10
N THR A 65 14.54 -31.91 10.91
CA THR A 65 14.36 -31.38 12.27
C THR A 65 13.81 -29.96 12.23
N PRO A 66 12.77 -29.64 13.03
CA PRO A 66 12.27 -28.28 13.17
C PRO A 66 13.38 -27.31 13.58
N GLN A 67 13.29 -26.08 13.12
CA GLN A 67 14.29 -25.05 13.43
C GLN A 67 13.64 -23.77 13.94
N TRP A 68 14.33 -23.14 14.90
CA TRP A 68 14.05 -21.78 15.31
C TRP A 68 14.41 -20.82 14.18
N LYS A 69 13.43 -20.07 13.68
CA LYS A 69 13.65 -19.02 12.68
C LYS A 69 13.20 -17.68 13.25
N THR A 70 14.01 -16.66 13.02
CA THR A 70 13.64 -15.27 13.33
C THR A 70 12.41 -14.89 12.52
N SER A 71 11.39 -14.36 13.19
CA SER A 71 10.22 -13.86 12.50
C SER A 71 10.62 -12.70 11.58
N LYS A 72 10.22 -12.75 10.30
CA LYS A 72 10.39 -11.63 9.36
C LYS A 72 9.42 -10.48 9.66
N LEU A 73 8.38 -10.74 10.44
CA LEU A 73 7.44 -9.74 10.93
C LEU A 73 7.83 -9.41 12.37
N GLY A 74 7.97 -8.13 12.69
CA GLY A 74 8.04 -7.69 14.07
C GLY A 74 6.82 -8.23 14.83
N PHE A 75 7.02 -8.66 16.07
CA PHE A 75 5.91 -8.81 16.98
C PHE A 75 5.40 -7.40 17.26
N PHE A 76 4.11 -7.17 17.04
CA PHE A 76 3.49 -5.90 17.32
C PHE A 76 2.83 -5.99 18.68
N GLU A 77 3.05 -4.97 19.48
CA GLU A 77 2.42 -4.86 20.79
C GLU A 77 0.99 -4.32 20.64
N GLN A 78 0.20 -4.48 21.71
CA GLN A 78 -1.11 -3.85 21.79
C GLN A 78 -0.97 -2.34 21.57
N ASP A 79 -1.92 -1.76 20.82
CA ASP A 79 -1.99 -0.35 20.48
C ASP A 79 -0.97 0.19 19.47
N GLU A 80 -0.05 -0.63 18.96
CA GLU A 80 0.81 -0.25 17.84
C GLU A 80 0.05 -0.23 16.51
N TYR A 81 0.48 0.62 15.59
CA TYR A 81 -0.04 0.66 14.21
C TYR A 81 0.85 -0.17 13.29
N ARG A 82 0.23 -1.10 12.56
CA ARG A 82 0.91 -1.90 11.54
C ARG A 82 0.39 -1.53 10.16
N ILE A 83 1.29 -1.42 9.19
CA ILE A 83 0.92 -1.34 7.77
C ILE A 83 0.29 -2.67 7.36
N THR A 84 -1.01 -2.66 7.07
CA THR A 84 -1.78 -3.82 6.61
C THR A 84 -1.81 -3.93 5.09
N GLU A 85 -1.66 -2.81 4.39
CA GLU A 85 -1.67 -2.73 2.93
C GLU A 85 -0.79 -1.57 2.46
N SER A 86 -0.04 -1.77 1.39
CA SER A 86 0.77 -0.74 0.72
C SER A 86 0.69 -0.96 -0.78
N ASN A 87 0.34 0.08 -1.52
CA ASN A 87 0.20 0.00 -2.97
C ASN A 87 0.75 1.26 -3.65
N ALA A 88 1.31 1.09 -4.85
CA ALA A 88 1.77 2.16 -5.71
C ALA A 88 1.36 1.89 -7.16
N THR A 89 0.58 2.80 -7.74
CA THR A 89 0.12 2.74 -9.13
C THR A 89 0.62 3.93 -9.92
N ALA A 90 0.86 3.73 -11.21
CA ALA A 90 1.33 4.75 -12.12
C ALA A 90 0.45 4.82 -13.37
N ASP A 91 0.30 6.01 -13.94
CA ASP A 91 -0.48 6.28 -15.15
C ASP A 91 0.25 7.27 -16.07
N GLU A 92 0.33 6.91 -17.35
CA GLU A 92 0.91 7.72 -18.44
C GLU A 92 -0.17 8.29 -19.39
N THR A 93 -1.45 8.02 -19.09
CA THR A 93 -2.59 8.50 -19.87
C THR A 93 -2.83 9.98 -19.58
N GLY A 94 -2.79 10.36 -18.30
CA GLY A 94 -2.96 11.71 -17.80
C GLY A 94 -4.29 12.37 -18.19
N ILE A 95 -4.31 13.70 -18.13
CA ILE A 95 -5.42 14.57 -18.52
C ILE A 95 -4.88 15.63 -19.47
N ASN A 96 -5.59 15.87 -20.58
CA ASN A 96 -5.31 17.00 -21.48
C ASN A 96 -6.48 17.99 -21.40
N PHE A 97 -6.25 19.15 -20.77
CA PHE A 97 -7.25 20.20 -20.63
C PHE A 97 -7.39 21.08 -21.88
N SER A 98 -6.67 20.77 -22.97
CA SER A 98 -6.66 21.54 -24.21
C SER A 98 -6.32 23.03 -24.00
N ASN A 99 -6.66 23.88 -24.95
CA ASN A 99 -6.45 25.33 -24.90
C ASN A 99 -7.72 26.17 -25.13
N THR A 100 -8.90 25.53 -25.24
CA THR A 100 -10.14 26.22 -25.62
C THR A 100 -10.92 26.77 -24.43
N SER A 101 -10.67 26.25 -23.24
CA SER A 101 -11.32 26.67 -22.00
C SER A 101 -10.36 27.42 -21.09
N THR A 102 -10.85 28.45 -20.40
CA THR A 102 -10.12 29.11 -19.32
C THR A 102 -10.19 28.35 -17.99
N GLY A 103 -10.96 27.27 -17.90
CA GLY A 103 -11.24 26.55 -16.65
C GLY A 103 -12.68 26.77 -16.17
N ASP A 104 -13.04 26.08 -15.08
CA ASP A 104 -14.39 26.10 -14.51
C ASP A 104 -14.73 27.39 -13.74
N GLY A 105 -13.75 28.23 -13.40
CA GLY A 105 -13.92 29.46 -12.64
C GLY A 105 -14.27 29.27 -11.16
N ILE A 106 -14.29 28.03 -10.66
CA ILE A 106 -14.72 27.72 -9.30
C ILE A 106 -13.51 27.72 -8.35
N ALA A 107 -13.45 28.70 -7.45
CA ALA A 107 -12.30 28.90 -6.57
C ALA A 107 -12.17 27.84 -5.46
N THR A 108 -13.26 27.19 -5.06
CA THR A 108 -13.32 26.33 -3.87
C THR A 108 -13.94 24.97 -4.16
N SER A 109 -13.52 23.95 -3.42
CA SER A 109 -14.02 22.58 -3.50
C SER A 109 -14.26 22.07 -2.08
N PRO A 110 -15.52 21.89 -1.62
CA PRO A 110 -15.80 21.39 -0.29
C PRO A 110 -15.46 19.89 -0.17
N PHE A 111 -15.04 19.46 1.02
CA PHE A 111 -14.90 18.03 1.30
C PHE A 111 -16.24 17.31 1.19
N GLY A 112 -16.22 16.08 0.66
CA GLY A 112 -17.41 15.30 0.38
C GLY A 112 -18.02 15.54 -1.00
N GLU A 113 -17.54 16.51 -1.79
CA GLU A 113 -18.04 16.71 -3.15
C GLU A 113 -17.76 15.49 -4.04
N SER A 114 -18.69 15.18 -4.95
CA SER A 114 -18.56 14.03 -5.84
C SER A 114 -17.57 14.30 -6.97
N ILE A 115 -16.77 13.29 -7.33
CA ILE A 115 -15.94 13.29 -8.54
C ILE A 115 -16.76 13.48 -9.82
N THR A 116 -18.04 13.11 -9.80
CA THR A 116 -18.96 13.25 -10.93
C THR A 116 -19.74 14.56 -10.92
N SER A 117 -19.37 15.53 -10.06
CA SER A 117 -20.02 16.84 -10.03
C SER A 117 -19.92 17.53 -11.39
N SER A 118 -21.01 18.22 -11.78
CA SER A 118 -21.05 19.08 -12.95
C SER A 118 -20.47 20.48 -12.69
N SER A 119 -20.24 20.82 -11.42
CA SER A 119 -19.60 22.07 -11.00
C SER A 119 -19.06 21.93 -9.56
N PRO A 120 -17.74 22.00 -9.31
CA PRO A 120 -16.66 22.04 -10.30
C PRO A 120 -16.57 20.74 -11.13
N VAL A 121 -15.98 20.83 -12.33
CA VAL A 121 -15.85 19.68 -13.24
C VAL A 121 -14.51 19.00 -13.02
N TRP A 122 -14.54 17.80 -12.46
CA TRP A 122 -13.35 16.98 -12.22
C TRP A 122 -13.06 16.06 -13.40
N SER A 123 -11.79 16.00 -13.81
CA SER A 123 -11.29 15.04 -14.80
C SER A 123 -10.46 13.98 -14.08
N GLN A 124 -10.90 12.73 -14.10
CA GLN A 124 -10.20 11.62 -13.47
C GLN A 124 -8.92 11.25 -14.23
N ILE A 125 -7.88 10.83 -13.52
CA ILE A 125 -6.73 10.10 -14.07
C ILE A 125 -7.06 8.59 -14.01
N PRO A 126 -7.41 7.94 -15.13
CA PRO A 126 -8.06 6.63 -15.11
C PRO A 126 -7.18 5.52 -14.53
N GLY A 127 -5.88 5.47 -14.87
CA GLY A 127 -4.97 4.40 -14.42
C GLY A 127 -4.58 4.44 -12.94
N LEU A 128 -5.01 5.46 -12.18
CA LEU A 128 -4.73 5.56 -10.75
C LEU A 128 -5.86 5.06 -9.85
N ALA A 129 -7.00 4.65 -10.42
CA ALA A 129 -8.08 4.07 -9.62
C ALA A 129 -7.61 2.79 -8.95
N SER A 130 -7.84 2.65 -7.64
CA SER A 130 -7.42 1.48 -6.87
C SER A 130 -8.41 1.20 -5.75
N SER A 131 -8.41 -0.02 -5.21
CA SER A 131 -9.20 -0.40 -4.04
C SER A 131 -8.31 -0.88 -2.90
N PHE A 132 -8.76 -0.69 -1.67
CA PHE A 132 -8.11 -1.19 -0.46
C PHE A 132 -9.19 -1.56 0.56
N THR A 133 -8.84 -2.34 1.57
CA THR A 133 -9.81 -2.77 2.60
C THR A 133 -9.34 -2.37 3.99
N ILE A 134 -10.24 -1.75 4.75
CA ILE A 134 -10.02 -1.41 6.15
C ILE A 134 -10.66 -2.50 7.02
N LYS A 135 -9.89 -3.13 7.91
CA LYS A 135 -10.42 -4.13 8.85
C LYS A 135 -10.72 -3.53 10.22
N ASN A 136 -9.88 -2.63 10.72
CA ASN A 136 -10.05 -1.95 12.00
C ASN A 136 -10.42 -0.47 11.82
N THR A 137 -11.44 0.02 12.53
CA THR A 137 -11.89 1.42 12.51
C THR A 137 -10.89 2.39 13.13
N LEU A 138 -9.93 1.90 13.92
CA LEU A 138 -8.76 2.66 14.34
C LEU A 138 -7.63 2.44 13.33
N ASN A 139 -7.62 3.31 12.32
CA ASN A 139 -6.69 3.23 11.19
C ASN A 139 -6.21 4.62 10.76
N ARG A 140 -5.12 4.62 9.98
CA ARG A 140 -4.57 5.79 9.30
C ARG A 140 -4.17 5.37 7.90
N THR A 141 -4.74 6.01 6.90
CA THR A 141 -4.35 5.80 5.49
C THR A 141 -3.62 7.02 5.00
N ASN A 142 -2.34 6.85 4.68
CA ASN A 142 -1.50 7.89 4.12
C ASN A 142 -1.54 7.79 2.61
N PHE A 143 -1.83 8.90 1.94
CA PHE A 143 -1.79 9.01 0.49
C PHE A 143 -0.68 9.96 0.05
N LEU A 144 -0.02 9.60 -1.04
CA LEU A 144 0.94 10.42 -1.75
C LEU A 144 0.62 10.35 -3.24
N PHE A 145 0.18 11.48 -3.79
CA PHE A 145 0.01 11.67 -5.23
C PHE A 145 1.10 12.58 -5.75
N GLN A 146 1.79 12.17 -6.81
CA GLN A 146 2.77 12.99 -7.53
C GLN A 146 2.50 12.92 -9.03
N THR A 147 2.63 14.03 -9.73
CA THR A 147 2.41 14.07 -11.19
C THR A 147 3.21 15.19 -11.83
N GLY A 148 3.59 14.99 -13.08
CA GLY A 148 4.15 16.05 -13.92
C GLY A 148 3.04 16.91 -14.52
N LEU A 149 3.32 18.20 -14.62
CA LEU A 149 2.48 19.19 -15.26
C LEU A 149 3.21 19.71 -16.48
N GLU A 150 2.48 19.98 -17.55
CA GLU A 150 3.02 20.71 -18.69
C GLU A 150 2.03 21.78 -19.12
N MET A 151 2.56 22.99 -19.33
CA MET A 151 1.85 24.11 -19.90
C MET A 151 2.60 24.59 -21.13
N SER A 152 1.87 24.98 -22.17
CA SER A 152 2.43 25.66 -23.33
C SER A 152 1.74 26.99 -23.62
N ASN A 153 2.48 27.89 -24.27
CA ASN A 153 1.98 29.16 -24.75
C ASN A 153 1.84 29.14 -26.29
N VAL A 154 0.72 29.62 -26.83
CA VAL A 154 0.55 29.83 -28.28
C VAL A 154 0.79 31.28 -28.73
N GLY A 155 1.08 32.18 -27.79
CA GLY A 155 1.30 33.61 -28.03
C GLY A 155 2.64 34.12 -27.47
N THR A 156 2.79 35.45 -27.46
CA THR A 156 4.02 36.16 -27.03
C THR A 156 3.85 36.92 -25.71
N THR A 157 2.70 36.75 -25.03
CA THR A 157 2.37 37.51 -23.82
C THR A 157 3.16 37.04 -22.59
N THR A 158 3.64 37.99 -21.81
CA THR A 158 4.31 37.79 -20.52
C THR A 158 3.30 37.68 -19.38
N GLY A 159 3.60 36.87 -18.36
CA GLY A 159 2.82 36.85 -17.10
C GLY A 159 1.51 36.05 -17.13
N ALA A 160 1.31 35.21 -18.15
CA ALA A 160 0.15 34.33 -18.21
C ALA A 160 0.29 33.11 -17.28
N PHE A 161 -0.84 32.55 -16.87
CA PHE A 161 -0.89 31.44 -15.91
C PHE A 161 -2.03 30.46 -16.18
N VAL A 162 -1.90 29.26 -15.62
CA VAL A 162 -2.97 28.29 -15.42
C VAL A 162 -3.02 27.93 -13.93
N ARG A 163 -4.17 28.14 -13.29
CA ARG A 163 -4.49 27.65 -11.95
C ARG A 163 -5.24 26.34 -12.07
N PHE A 164 -4.85 25.37 -11.26
CA PHE A 164 -5.43 24.04 -11.27
C PHE A 164 -5.51 23.50 -9.85
N ALA A 165 -6.29 22.45 -9.66
CA ALA A 165 -6.27 21.66 -8.44
C ALA A 165 -6.32 20.18 -8.79
N CYS A 166 -5.70 19.37 -7.94
CA CYS A 166 -5.86 17.93 -7.95
C CYS A 166 -6.35 17.48 -6.57
N GLY A 167 -7.24 16.49 -6.57
CA GLY A 167 -7.85 15.95 -5.38
C GLY A 167 -7.80 14.43 -5.34
N ILE A 168 -7.81 13.90 -4.12
CA ILE A 168 -7.96 12.47 -3.84
C ILE A 168 -9.39 12.24 -3.41
N PHE A 169 -10.04 11.30 -4.09
CA PHE A 169 -11.41 10.90 -3.88
C PHE A 169 -11.43 9.53 -3.24
N ILE A 170 -12.14 9.38 -2.14
CA ILE A 170 -12.39 8.09 -1.50
C ILE A 170 -13.89 7.84 -1.60
N ASP A 171 -14.26 6.71 -2.20
CA ASP A 171 -15.66 6.35 -2.49
C ASP A 171 -16.38 7.47 -3.25
N ASP A 172 -15.72 7.94 -4.31
CA ASP A 172 -16.17 9.03 -5.19
C ASP A 172 -16.33 10.40 -4.52
N GLN A 173 -15.97 10.54 -3.24
CA GLN A 173 -16.04 11.79 -2.49
C GLN A 173 -14.68 12.42 -2.26
N LEU A 174 -14.56 13.74 -2.45
CA LEU A 174 -13.33 14.48 -2.23
C LEU A 174 -12.91 14.44 -0.75
N ARG A 175 -11.68 13.99 -0.48
CA ARG A 175 -11.11 13.93 0.89
C ARG A 175 -9.83 14.73 1.06
N ALA A 176 -9.11 14.98 -0.03
CA ALA A 176 -7.91 15.80 -0.03
C ALA A 176 -7.86 16.63 -1.30
N ILE A 177 -7.37 17.86 -1.21
CA ILE A 177 -7.18 18.74 -2.35
C ILE A 177 -5.95 19.60 -2.14
N ARG A 178 -5.21 19.85 -3.22
CA ARG A 178 -4.23 20.92 -3.28
C ARG A 178 -4.39 21.65 -4.60
N ALA A 179 -4.40 22.97 -4.52
CA ALA A 179 -4.38 23.87 -5.67
C ALA A 179 -2.97 24.39 -5.88
N ASP A 180 -2.63 24.69 -7.13
CA ASP A 180 -1.35 25.32 -7.49
C ASP A 180 -1.51 26.11 -8.81
N GLN A 181 -0.45 26.80 -9.20
CA GLN A 181 -0.38 27.60 -10.41
C GLN A 181 0.90 27.29 -11.19
N ILE A 182 0.76 27.07 -12.49
CA ILE A 182 1.89 27.04 -13.43
C ILE A 182 1.86 28.30 -14.29
N ASN A 183 3.03 28.92 -14.46
CA ASN A 183 3.18 30.16 -15.24
C ASN A 183 3.67 29.84 -16.65
N ALA A 184 3.20 30.62 -17.62
CA ALA A 184 3.68 30.54 -18.99
C ALA A 184 5.14 31.02 -19.08
N ILE A 185 5.87 30.46 -20.03
CA ILE A 185 7.15 31.02 -20.49
C ILE A 185 6.87 31.86 -21.75
N ASN A 186 7.70 32.87 -21.97
CA ASN A 186 7.66 33.70 -23.17
C ASN A 186 8.00 32.84 -24.40
N ASN A 187 7.39 33.18 -25.54
CA ASN A 187 7.50 32.54 -26.86
C ASN A 187 6.42 31.51 -27.19
N LYS A 188 5.89 31.62 -28.41
CA LYS A 188 4.97 30.65 -29.00
C LYS A 188 5.65 29.29 -29.11
N GLY A 189 4.98 28.26 -28.62
CA GLY A 189 5.47 26.88 -28.59
C GLY A 189 6.36 26.55 -27.40
N ALA A 190 6.77 27.53 -26.59
CA ALA A 190 7.53 27.29 -25.36
C ALA A 190 6.73 26.45 -24.37
N LYS A 191 7.42 25.55 -23.67
CA LYS A 191 6.86 24.60 -22.72
C LYS A 191 7.43 24.87 -21.34
N ASN A 192 6.57 24.92 -20.33
CA ASN A 192 6.97 24.92 -18.93
C ASN A 192 6.49 23.63 -18.27
N GLN A 193 7.32 23.05 -17.42
CA GLN A 193 7.00 21.86 -16.66
C GLN A 193 7.17 22.11 -15.17
N SER A 194 6.37 21.41 -14.37
CA SER A 194 6.48 21.42 -12.91
C SER A 194 6.04 20.08 -12.35
N ILE A 195 6.48 19.77 -11.13
CA ILE A 195 6.02 18.60 -10.38
C ILE A 195 5.02 19.03 -9.34
N PHE A 196 3.85 18.41 -9.36
CA PHE A 196 2.83 18.56 -8.34
C PHE A 196 2.89 17.39 -7.36
N THR A 197 2.76 17.68 -6.07
CA THR A 197 2.69 16.66 -5.01
C THR A 197 1.55 16.98 -4.05
N LEU A 198 0.71 16.00 -3.77
CA LEU A 198 -0.33 16.06 -2.75
C LEU A 198 -0.11 14.90 -1.78
N SER A 199 0.16 15.23 -0.52
CA SER A 199 0.23 14.26 0.57
C SER A 199 -0.88 14.54 1.57
N TYR A 200 -1.59 13.49 2.00
CA TYR A 200 -2.69 13.62 2.94
C TYR A 200 -2.88 12.33 3.73
N THR A 201 -3.27 12.46 5.00
CA THR A 201 -3.58 11.33 5.88
C THR A 201 -5.06 11.37 6.25
N VAL A 202 -5.76 10.27 5.99
CA VAL A 202 -7.13 10.07 6.44
C VAL A 202 -7.10 9.20 7.68
N ASN A 203 -7.70 9.66 8.77
CA ASN A 203 -7.82 8.89 10.00
C ASN A 203 -9.19 8.22 10.08
N ASN A 204 -9.20 7.00 10.64
CA ASN A 204 -10.39 6.28 11.05
C ASN A 204 -11.44 6.14 9.94
N LEU A 205 -11.02 5.68 8.76
CA LEU A 205 -11.96 5.24 7.73
C LEU A 205 -12.84 4.10 8.28
N SER A 206 -14.07 4.02 7.79
CA SER A 206 -14.99 2.94 8.14
C SER A 206 -14.39 1.57 7.81
N ALA A 207 -14.79 0.53 8.54
CA ALA A 207 -14.41 -0.83 8.14
C ALA A 207 -15.15 -1.23 6.86
N GLY A 208 -14.44 -1.89 5.94
CA GLY A 208 -14.99 -2.32 4.66
C GLY A 208 -14.09 -2.00 3.46
N PRO A 209 -14.56 -2.34 2.24
CA PRO A 209 -13.86 -2.01 1.01
C PRO A 209 -14.01 -0.52 0.71
N HIS A 210 -12.91 0.09 0.26
CA HIS A 210 -12.86 1.48 -0.18
C HIS A 210 -12.22 1.58 -1.56
N THR A 211 -12.64 2.60 -2.31
CA THR A 211 -12.01 2.95 -3.59
C THR A 211 -11.30 4.28 -3.48
N VAL A 212 -10.13 4.40 -4.09
CA VAL A 212 -9.40 5.65 -4.24
C VAL A 212 -9.29 6.03 -5.71
N LYS A 213 -9.57 7.29 -6.02
CA LYS A 213 -9.39 7.89 -7.35
C LYS A 213 -8.67 9.22 -7.21
N VAL A 214 -7.95 9.61 -8.25
CA VAL A 214 -7.38 10.95 -8.37
C VAL A 214 -8.03 11.66 -9.54
N ALA A 215 -8.47 12.89 -9.31
CA ALA A 215 -8.95 13.76 -10.36
C ALA A 215 -8.35 15.14 -10.22
N CYS A 216 -8.24 15.84 -11.35
CA CYS A 216 -7.77 17.21 -11.39
C CYS A 216 -8.75 18.07 -12.18
N ARG A 217 -8.64 19.38 -11.99
CA ARG A 217 -9.42 20.39 -12.72
C ARG A 217 -8.58 21.61 -13.04
N ARG A 218 -8.89 22.22 -14.17
CA ARG A 218 -8.41 23.56 -14.54
C ARG A 218 -9.35 24.59 -13.93
N ILE A 219 -8.86 25.37 -12.97
CA ILE A 219 -9.63 26.39 -12.26
C ILE A 219 -9.78 27.64 -13.14
N ALA A 220 -8.65 28.22 -13.54
CA ALA A 220 -8.62 29.48 -14.24
C ALA A 220 -7.36 29.59 -15.11
N SER A 221 -7.41 30.43 -16.13
CA SER A 221 -6.27 30.78 -16.98
C SER A 221 -6.40 32.22 -17.42
N SER A 222 -5.28 32.87 -17.69
CA SER A 222 -5.28 34.30 -18.08
C SER A 222 -6.08 34.57 -19.36
N ALA A 223 -6.11 33.61 -20.30
CA ALA A 223 -6.94 33.62 -21.50
C ALA A 223 -7.08 32.18 -22.04
N THR A 224 -7.77 32.03 -23.18
CA THR A 224 -7.67 30.81 -24.01
C THR A 224 -6.33 30.78 -24.76
N GLY A 225 -6.01 29.65 -25.39
CA GLY A 225 -4.77 29.45 -26.15
C GLY A 225 -3.64 28.79 -25.35
N TYR A 226 -3.72 28.74 -24.03
CA TYR A 226 -2.74 28.00 -23.22
C TYR A 226 -3.11 26.53 -23.11
N HIS A 227 -2.27 25.65 -23.69
CA HIS A 227 -2.43 24.22 -23.50
C HIS A 227 -1.97 23.84 -22.09
N PHE A 228 -2.72 22.96 -21.45
CA PHE A 228 -2.40 22.47 -20.13
C PHE A 228 -2.68 20.98 -20.03
N ALA A 229 -1.73 20.23 -19.49
CA ALA A 229 -1.83 18.81 -19.28
C ALA A 229 -1.24 18.40 -17.93
N ILE A 230 -1.77 17.31 -17.38
CA ILE A 230 -1.35 16.72 -16.11
C ILE A 230 -1.12 15.22 -16.35
N GLY A 231 -0.01 14.67 -15.88
CA GLY A 231 0.28 13.24 -16.04
C GLY A 231 0.73 12.83 -17.44
N ARG A 232 0.88 13.80 -18.35
CA ARG A 232 1.17 13.62 -19.78
C ARG A 232 1.62 14.95 -20.38
N THR A 233 2.10 14.91 -21.61
CA THR A 233 2.45 16.11 -22.38
C THR A 233 1.24 16.80 -23.02
N THR A 234 1.43 18.07 -23.39
CA THR A 234 0.49 18.82 -24.24
C THR A 234 0.59 18.36 -25.69
N THR A 235 -0.49 18.53 -26.46
CA THR A 235 -0.62 18.02 -27.85
C THR A 235 -0.38 19.09 -28.93
N ASP A 236 0.37 20.15 -28.63
CA ASP A 236 0.48 21.37 -29.44
C ASP A 236 1.78 21.52 -30.24
N GLY A 237 2.61 20.48 -30.35
CA GLY A 237 3.81 20.49 -31.20
C GLY A 237 4.98 19.68 -30.65
N THR A 238 6.22 20.14 -30.93
CA THR A 238 7.47 19.45 -30.55
C THR A 238 7.56 19.29 -29.03
N GLN A 239 7.43 18.05 -28.57
CA GLN A 239 7.51 17.71 -27.16
C GLN A 239 8.96 17.79 -26.66
N THR A 240 9.16 18.42 -25.50
CA THR A 240 10.48 18.49 -24.83
C THR A 240 10.67 17.40 -23.77
N VAL A 241 9.57 16.79 -23.35
CA VAL A 241 9.51 15.64 -22.43
C VAL A 241 8.53 14.60 -23.01
N ASN A 242 8.35 13.46 -22.34
CA ASN A 242 7.39 12.43 -22.75
C ASN A 242 6.45 12.06 -21.59
N ASN A 243 5.41 11.27 -21.88
CA ASN A 243 4.44 10.86 -20.87
C ASN A 243 5.07 10.07 -19.72
N PHE A 244 6.09 9.25 -19.97
CA PHE A 244 6.82 8.54 -18.91
C PHE A 244 7.45 9.50 -17.90
N MET A 245 8.03 10.62 -18.36
CA MET A 245 8.64 11.64 -17.50
C MET A 245 7.60 12.43 -16.68
N LEU A 246 6.42 12.67 -17.26
CA LEU A 246 5.34 13.43 -16.61
C LEU A 246 4.31 12.56 -15.88
N ARG A 247 4.47 11.24 -15.91
CA ARG A 247 3.48 10.28 -15.44
C ARG A 247 3.00 10.57 -14.03
N SER A 248 1.77 10.19 -13.77
CA SER A 248 1.17 10.32 -12.46
C SER A 248 1.43 9.07 -11.62
N ILE A 249 1.66 9.23 -10.33
CA ILE A 249 1.87 8.15 -9.38
C ILE A 249 0.98 8.39 -8.17
N LEU A 250 0.22 7.37 -7.77
CA LEU A 250 -0.50 7.32 -6.49
C LEU A 250 0.12 6.22 -5.63
N LYS A 251 0.61 6.59 -4.45
CA LYS A 251 0.99 5.65 -3.41
C LYS A 251 0.04 5.80 -2.22
N PHE A 252 -0.32 4.69 -1.60
CA PHE A 252 -0.95 4.72 -0.29
C PHE A 252 -0.46 3.61 0.63
N ASP A 253 -0.45 3.91 1.92
CA ASP A 253 -0.13 2.97 3.00
C ASP A 253 -1.30 2.98 4.00
N VAL A 254 -1.94 1.82 4.20
CA VAL A 254 -2.99 1.61 5.19
C VAL A 254 -2.33 1.08 6.46
N SER A 255 -2.46 1.84 7.55
CA SER A 255 -1.98 1.45 8.87
C SER A 255 -3.16 1.21 9.81
N GLU A 256 -3.24 0.04 10.42
CA GLU A 256 -4.31 -0.31 11.36
C GLU A 256 -3.73 -0.60 12.74
N GLN A 257 -4.45 -0.19 13.78
CA GLN A 257 -4.08 -0.49 15.14
C GLN A 257 -4.21 -2.00 15.39
N VAL A 258 -3.20 -2.58 16.04
CA VAL A 258 -3.18 -4.00 16.40
C VAL A 258 -4.11 -4.25 17.59
N LYS A 259 -5.00 -5.23 17.43
CA LYS A 259 -5.85 -5.77 18.50
C LYS A 259 -5.39 -7.19 18.80
N ILE A 260 -4.93 -7.43 20.03
CA ILE A 260 -4.69 -8.79 20.52
C ILE A 260 -6.06 -9.37 20.88
N ILE A 261 -6.48 -10.42 20.17
CA ILE A 261 -7.68 -11.19 20.53
C ILE A 261 -7.19 -12.24 21.53
N TYR A 262 -7.62 -12.13 22.78
CA TYR A 262 -7.43 -13.15 23.81
C TYR A 262 -8.43 -14.29 23.62
#